data_AF-A0A2Z4FHJ2-F1
#
_entry.id   AF-A0A2Z4FHJ2-F1
#
_cell.length_a   1.000
_cell.length_b   1.000
_cell.length_c   1.000
_cell.angle_alpha   90.00
_cell.angle_beta   90.00
_cell.angle_gamma   90.00
#
_symmetry.space_group_name_H-M   'P 1'
#
loop_
_entity.id
_entity.type
_entity.pdbx_description
1 polymer ?
#
loop_
_entity_poly.entity_id
_entity_poly.type
_entity_poly.pdbx_seq_one_letter_code
_entity_poly.pdbx_strand_id
1 'polypeptide(L)'
;MSNNDEETVEQRLRELRWDDDEETKVLEEDSLSDLRNFRAPGVELGSPSPEGEAHNPWAQRSDATLDFDSASWTGIDPVSDVVHPARRDNPTTLEVEVGEEQLAALRDERRARLKQLDAGARRAPTPRPAPPSQITPSVKKRTIREQAPSVTTGSHDLLTGEAAAYRHWNLKETSLAGILLSLVGVSEPAVLELHSGKSRAQLLISAGQLLEVRLLPCSAQHSLCTSLAKKGRVTPAQAASVRQYAMKHGVSEASALLKAGNLLPATTIRAAARARRRHLISRLLQAQLVEASAYHIESLPEGAHVAPIPLVGILFERVRAYYDTAQPSVRAKAEQRYLGMHLKRKHNFAFSINHLEVSVNERQLLDRVLTRERPYDRVVHNSPTSRDATLSILAGLDAVGVLRVTTPGLSEHESSNSEEELVRASMRIDAMESRLKAENYFDILEVHWSSYDAEISRAYQELSAYFELIKQPLGLDAAQRARLGAIRGKLDRIYAVLRDPIRRAEYRRTLVPTANIRRAARKFDMLGAAAFRKRQFHSALDYYQRLLSLEPNNKSISRLLPVLLSRTTT
;
A
#
# COMPACT_ATOMS: atom_id res chain seq x y z
N MET A 1 16.22 -67.99 -25.56
CA MET A 1 16.91 -67.35 -24.43
C MET A 1 17.60 -66.11 -24.95
N SER A 2 17.06 -64.94 -24.61
CA SER A 2 17.68 -63.61 -24.53
C SER A 2 16.57 -62.60 -24.71
N ASN A 3 15.99 -62.19 -23.59
CA ASN A 3 15.28 -60.92 -23.48
C ASN A 3 16.33 -59.81 -23.62
N ASN A 4 16.01 -58.76 -24.36
CA ASN A 4 16.49 -57.43 -24.02
C ASN A 4 15.38 -56.44 -24.33
N ASP A 5 14.92 -55.85 -23.25
CA ASP A 5 13.80 -54.95 -23.09
C ASP A 5 14.02 -53.62 -23.86
N GLU A 6 13.05 -53.27 -24.68
CA GLU A 6 12.81 -51.90 -25.12
C GLU A 6 12.16 -51.12 -23.97
N GLU A 7 12.96 -50.33 -23.27
CA GLU A 7 12.48 -49.28 -22.36
C GLU A 7 11.78 -48.19 -23.16
N THR A 8 10.45 -48.24 -23.20
CA THR A 8 9.61 -47.13 -23.68
C THR A 8 9.31 -46.18 -22.52
N VAL A 9 9.64 -44.91 -22.76
CA VAL A 9 9.53 -43.74 -21.86
C VAL A 9 8.07 -43.27 -21.67
N GLU A 10 7.10 -44.19 -21.72
CA GLU A 10 5.68 -43.89 -21.54
C GLU A 10 5.16 -44.53 -20.26
N GLN A 11 5.42 -43.92 -19.09
CA GLN A 11 4.53 -43.96 -17.91
C GLN A 11 5.14 -43.24 -16.71
N ARG A 12 4.60 -42.06 -16.38
CA ARG A 12 4.30 -41.60 -15.00
C ARG A 12 3.60 -40.23 -15.02
N LEU A 13 2.45 -40.15 -15.70
CA LEU A 13 1.43 -39.17 -15.31
C LEU A 13 0.65 -39.77 -14.14
N ARG A 14 1.01 -39.39 -12.90
CA ARG A 14 0.16 -39.62 -11.74
C ARG A 14 -1.08 -38.73 -11.90
N GLU A 15 -2.17 -39.29 -12.41
CA GLU A 15 -3.49 -38.70 -12.25
C GLU A 15 -3.82 -38.69 -10.75
N LEU A 16 -3.74 -37.51 -10.12
CA LEU A 16 -4.24 -37.31 -8.75
C LEU A 16 -5.78 -37.41 -8.78
N ARG A 17 -6.28 -38.59 -8.40
CA ARG A 17 -7.65 -38.73 -7.90
C ARG A 17 -7.73 -38.05 -6.54
N TRP A 18 -8.86 -37.40 -6.26
CA TRP A 18 -9.18 -36.83 -4.95
C TRP A 18 -9.57 -37.94 -3.96
N ASP A 19 -8.78 -39.01 -3.89
CA ASP A 19 -9.02 -40.12 -2.97
C ASP A 19 -8.09 -39.97 -1.76
N ASP A 20 -8.74 -39.85 -0.61
CA ASP A 20 -8.44 -40.33 0.75
C ASP A 20 -6.97 -40.64 1.14
N ASP A 21 -6.61 -40.21 2.37
CA ASP A 21 -5.40 -40.53 3.12
C ASP A 21 -4.15 -39.66 2.90
N GLU A 22 -4.21 -38.40 3.33
CA GLU A 22 -3.08 -37.79 4.07
C GLU A 22 -3.60 -36.73 5.07
N GLU A 23 -4.00 -37.17 6.26
CA GLU A 23 -3.98 -36.28 7.43
C GLU A 23 -2.53 -36.10 7.88
N THR A 24 -2.11 -34.84 8.02
CA THR A 24 -0.80 -34.34 8.50
C THR A 24 0.36 -34.28 7.50
N LYS A 25 0.25 -33.44 6.47
CA LYS A 25 1.43 -32.74 5.92
C LYS A 25 1.52 -31.32 6.50
N VAL A 26 2.65 -31.05 7.14
CA VAL A 26 3.05 -29.73 7.65
C VAL A 26 3.19 -28.78 6.46
N LEU A 27 2.65 -27.58 6.61
CA LEU A 27 2.70 -26.51 5.60
C LEU A 27 4.16 -26.16 5.27
N GLU A 28 4.57 -26.36 4.01
CA GLU A 28 5.88 -25.94 3.48
C GLU A 28 5.95 -24.39 3.36
N GLU A 29 7.13 -23.81 3.63
CA GLU A 29 7.37 -22.35 3.68
C GLU A 29 6.99 -21.64 2.35
N ASP A 30 7.07 -22.33 1.21
CA ASP A 30 6.95 -21.76 -0.15
C ASP A 30 5.55 -21.19 -0.47
N SER A 31 4.47 -21.85 -0.02
CA SER A 31 3.09 -21.38 -0.26
C SER A 31 2.73 -20.07 0.45
N LEU A 32 3.50 -19.70 1.48
CA LEU A 32 3.31 -18.48 2.27
C LEU A 32 4.24 -17.35 1.83
N SER A 33 5.38 -17.62 1.20
CA SER A 33 6.20 -16.58 0.55
C SER A 33 5.45 -15.84 -0.55
N ASP A 34 4.57 -16.53 -1.27
CA ASP A 34 3.82 -15.93 -2.39
C ASP A 34 2.70 -14.99 -1.94
N LEU A 35 2.09 -15.26 -0.78
CA LEU A 35 1.20 -14.31 -0.11
C LEU A 35 1.92 -13.01 0.30
N ARG A 36 3.24 -13.09 0.54
CA ARG A 36 4.06 -11.97 1.02
C ARG A 36 4.54 -11.05 -0.11
N ASN A 37 4.56 -11.54 -1.36
CA ASN A 37 5.06 -10.79 -2.53
C ASN A 37 3.96 -10.15 -3.39
N PHE A 38 2.68 -10.34 -3.05
CA PHE A 38 1.56 -9.81 -3.83
C PHE A 38 1.42 -8.28 -3.66
N ARG A 39 1.73 -7.51 -4.72
CA ARG A 39 1.29 -6.11 -4.90
C ARG A 39 -0.01 -6.12 -5.72
N ALA A 40 -1.05 -5.45 -5.24
CA ALA A 40 -2.32 -5.36 -5.95
C ALA A 40 -2.14 -4.65 -7.31
N PRO A 41 -2.64 -5.21 -8.43
CA PRO A 41 -2.58 -4.53 -9.72
C PRO A 41 -3.58 -3.37 -9.76
N GLY A 42 -3.06 -2.17 -10.02
CA GLY A 42 -3.85 -1.00 -10.42
C GLY A 42 -4.45 -1.19 -11.81
N VAL A 43 -5.57 -0.53 -12.05
CA VAL A 43 -6.37 -0.60 -13.28
C VAL A 43 -5.61 0.05 -14.43
N GLU A 44 -5.12 -0.75 -15.39
CA GLU A 44 -4.57 -0.24 -16.66
C GLU A 44 -5.73 -0.01 -17.65
N LEU A 45 -6.03 1.27 -17.92
CA LEU A 45 -6.81 1.67 -19.09
C LEU A 45 -5.84 1.76 -20.28
N GLY A 46 -6.04 0.87 -21.26
CA GLY A 46 -5.17 0.76 -22.43
C GLY A 46 -5.29 1.94 -23.40
N SER A 47 -4.26 2.09 -24.24
CA SER A 47 -4.23 2.48 -25.66
C SER A 47 -2.75 2.62 -26.09
N PRO A 48 -2.42 2.77 -27.39
CA PRO A 48 -2.08 1.68 -28.30
C PRO A 48 -0.60 1.70 -28.71
N SER A 49 -0.15 0.62 -29.37
CA SER A 49 1.13 0.55 -30.09
C SER A 49 1.36 1.77 -30.99
N PRO A 50 2.64 2.10 -31.22
CA PRO A 50 3.07 2.10 -32.61
C PRO A 50 4.40 1.38 -32.86
N GLU A 51 4.39 0.76 -34.03
CA GLU A 51 5.51 0.35 -34.85
C GLU A 51 6.56 1.46 -35.02
N GLY A 52 7.81 1.07 -35.29
CA GLY A 52 8.82 2.01 -35.77
C GLY A 52 10.25 1.57 -35.51
N GLU A 53 10.74 0.66 -36.35
CA GLU A 53 12.16 0.37 -36.52
C GLU A 53 12.95 1.64 -36.88
N ALA A 54 14.14 1.80 -36.28
CA ALA A 54 15.25 2.51 -36.92
C ALA A 54 16.60 2.02 -36.35
N HIS A 55 17.33 1.30 -37.20
CA HIS A 55 18.77 1.07 -37.11
C HIS A 55 19.56 2.38 -37.03
N ASN A 56 20.60 2.43 -36.20
CA ASN A 56 21.98 2.63 -36.68
C ASN A 56 23.05 2.56 -35.56
N PRO A 57 24.34 2.35 -35.91
CA PRO A 57 25.23 1.46 -35.18
C PRO A 57 26.54 2.16 -34.80
N TRP A 58 26.86 2.30 -33.52
CA TRP A 58 28.20 2.74 -33.13
C TRP A 58 28.71 1.83 -32.02
N ALA A 59 29.35 0.76 -32.47
CA ALA A 59 30.32 0.01 -31.70
C ALA A 59 31.64 0.80 -31.73
N GLN A 60 32.12 1.24 -30.57
CA GLN A 60 33.57 1.42 -30.39
C GLN A 60 33.96 1.18 -28.92
N ARG A 61 34.95 0.31 -28.82
CA ARG A 61 35.61 -0.26 -27.64
C ARG A 61 36.16 0.81 -26.70
N SER A 62 36.13 0.53 -25.40
CA SER A 62 37.32 0.67 -24.55
C SER A 62 37.16 -0.17 -23.30
N ASP A 63 37.97 -1.22 -23.25
CA ASP A 63 38.40 -1.88 -22.02
C ASP A 63 39.18 -0.88 -21.17
N ALA A 64 38.84 -0.80 -19.88
CA ALA A 64 39.73 -0.29 -18.85
C ALA A 64 39.38 -0.96 -17.52
N THR A 65 40.09 -2.05 -17.26
CA THR A 65 40.31 -2.65 -15.95
C THR A 65 40.93 -1.62 -15.00
N LEU A 66 40.35 -1.47 -13.81
CA LEU A 66 40.97 -0.76 -12.70
C LEU A 66 40.91 -1.65 -11.46
N ASP A 67 42.08 -2.19 -11.14
CA ASP A 67 42.39 -2.93 -9.94
C ASP A 67 42.22 -2.06 -8.69
N PHE A 68 41.60 -2.62 -7.67
CA PHE A 68 41.47 -2.04 -6.34
C PHE A 68 42.66 -2.50 -5.48
N ASP A 69 43.58 -1.58 -5.19
CA ASP A 69 44.63 -1.79 -4.20
C ASP A 69 44.11 -1.42 -2.80
N SER A 70 43.94 -2.46 -2.00
CA SER A 70 43.59 -2.42 -0.58
C SER A 70 44.86 -2.40 0.27
N ALA A 71 45.33 -1.23 0.69
CA ALA A 71 46.34 -1.12 1.75
C ALA A 71 46.37 0.29 2.37
N SER A 72 45.78 0.45 3.56
CA SER A 72 46.31 1.25 4.68
C SER A 72 45.27 1.33 5.80
N TRP A 73 45.12 0.20 6.49
CA TRP A 73 44.71 0.18 7.89
C TRP A 73 45.97 -0.01 8.74
N THR A 74 45.98 0.63 9.91
CA THR A 74 47.01 0.72 10.97
C THR A 74 47.66 2.11 11.00
N GLY A 75 47.66 2.85 12.09
CA GLY A 75 47.07 2.69 13.42
C GLY A 75 47.36 3.99 14.17
N ILE A 76 46.77 4.16 15.35
CA ILE A 76 47.36 4.85 16.52
C ILE A 76 46.43 4.57 17.71
N ASP A 77 47.07 4.04 18.75
CA ASP A 77 46.57 3.65 20.06
C ASP A 77 46.26 4.86 20.98
N PRO A 78 45.63 4.63 22.15
CA PRO A 78 44.75 5.59 22.81
C PRO A 78 45.47 6.49 23.81
N VAL A 79 44.93 7.70 24.02
CA VAL A 79 45.30 8.56 25.16
C VAL A 79 44.13 8.69 26.12
N SER A 80 44.50 8.48 27.37
CA SER A 80 43.75 8.38 28.62
C SER A 80 42.90 9.58 29.03
N ASP A 81 41.80 9.24 29.70
CA ASP A 81 41.19 9.85 30.89
C ASP A 81 41.52 11.30 31.25
N VAL A 82 40.52 12.17 31.09
CA VAL A 82 40.33 13.34 31.96
C VAL A 82 38.87 13.43 32.38
N VAL A 83 38.66 13.26 33.68
CA VAL A 83 37.39 13.41 34.39
C VAL A 83 37.12 14.91 34.63
N HIS A 84 35.98 15.42 34.18
CA HIS A 84 35.29 16.54 34.85
C HIS A 84 33.76 16.51 34.61
N PRO A 85 32.96 16.91 35.63
CA PRO A 85 31.52 16.69 35.64
C PRO A 85 30.75 17.85 34.99
N ALA A 86 29.92 17.55 33.99
CA ALA A 86 28.99 18.52 33.40
C ALA A 86 27.69 18.58 34.21
N ARG A 87 27.44 19.74 34.82
CA ARG A 87 26.15 20.17 35.35
C ARG A 87 25.09 20.16 34.24
N ARG A 88 23.91 19.61 34.55
CA ARG A 88 22.69 19.77 33.76
C ARG A 88 22.01 21.07 34.16
N ASP A 89 21.96 22.02 33.23
CA ASP A 89 20.98 23.11 33.29
C ASP A 89 19.71 22.63 32.56
N ASN A 90 18.64 22.41 33.33
CA ASN A 90 17.30 22.21 32.81
C ASN A 90 16.67 23.58 32.50
N PRO A 91 15.92 23.74 31.40
CA PRO A 91 15.14 24.96 31.18
C PRO A 91 13.93 24.97 32.13
N THR A 92 13.82 26.06 32.88
CA THR A 92 12.69 26.45 33.72
C THR A 92 11.36 26.41 32.94
N THR A 93 10.51 25.46 33.30
CA THR A 93 9.07 25.52 33.04
C THR A 93 8.47 26.65 33.88
N LEU A 94 7.90 27.66 33.20
CA LEU A 94 7.02 28.66 33.80
C LEU A 94 5.73 27.96 34.23
N GLU A 95 5.69 27.52 35.49
CA GLU A 95 4.43 27.15 36.15
C GLU A 95 3.68 28.44 36.48
N VAL A 96 2.64 28.74 35.69
CA VAL A 96 1.65 29.74 36.07
C VAL A 96 0.77 29.08 37.13
N GLU A 97 1.01 29.41 38.40
CA GLU A 97 0.11 29.08 39.50
C GLU A 97 -1.24 29.78 39.28
N VAL A 98 -2.16 29.08 38.63
CA VAL A 98 -3.57 29.46 38.62
C VAL A 98 -4.15 29.03 39.97
N GLY A 99 -4.31 29.99 40.89
CA GLY A 99 -4.84 29.73 42.23
C GLY A 99 -6.17 28.99 42.20
N GLU A 100 -6.42 28.13 43.20
CA GLU A 100 -7.61 27.27 43.27
C GLU A 100 -8.94 28.04 43.14
N GLU A 101 -8.96 29.32 43.54
CA GLU A 101 -10.14 30.20 43.38
C GLU A 101 -10.47 30.50 41.91
N GLN A 102 -9.46 30.70 41.05
CA GLN A 102 -9.68 30.94 39.62
C GLN A 102 -10.16 29.65 38.93
N LEU A 103 -9.66 28.49 39.36
CA LEU A 103 -10.13 27.19 38.91
C LEU A 103 -11.57 26.90 39.36
N ALA A 104 -11.97 27.32 40.56
CA ALA A 104 -13.34 27.22 41.04
C ALA A 104 -14.29 28.10 40.21
N ALA A 105 -13.92 29.35 39.96
CA ALA A 105 -14.71 30.27 39.13
C ALA A 105 -14.93 29.73 37.71
N LEU A 106 -13.90 29.19 37.06
CA LEU A 106 -14.02 28.58 35.73
C LEU A 106 -14.89 27.32 35.71
N ARG A 107 -14.91 26.54 36.79
CA ARG A 107 -15.79 25.36 36.93
C ARG A 107 -17.25 25.77 37.06
N ASP A 108 -17.52 26.84 37.80
CA ASP A 108 -18.89 27.35 37.98
C ASP A 108 -19.43 28.02 36.71
N GLU A 109 -18.59 28.76 35.99
CA GLU A 109 -18.93 29.32 34.68
C GLU A 109 -19.27 28.20 33.68
N ARG A 110 -18.46 27.14 33.64
CA ARG A 110 -18.71 25.97 32.79
C ARG A 110 -20.02 25.24 33.16
N ARG A 111 -20.34 25.13 34.45
CA ARG A 111 -21.62 24.55 34.92
C ARG A 111 -22.81 25.41 34.51
N ALA A 112 -22.70 26.73 34.60
CA ALA A 112 -23.75 27.65 34.17
C ALA A 112 -24.02 27.54 32.66
N ARG A 113 -22.96 27.43 31.86
CA ARG A 113 -23.05 27.30 30.39
C ARG A 113 -23.69 25.97 29.96
N LEU A 114 -23.42 24.88 30.68
CA LEU A 114 -24.07 23.58 30.44
C LEU A 114 -25.57 23.61 30.77
N LYS A 115 -25.97 24.28 31.86
CA LYS A 115 -27.39 24.44 32.20
C LYS A 115 -28.18 25.24 31.15
N GLN A 116 -27.56 26.24 30.52
CA GLN A 116 -28.19 27.00 29.44
C GLN A 116 -28.39 26.16 28.17
N LEU A 117 -27.46 25.24 27.87
CA LEU A 117 -27.58 24.34 26.72
C LEU A 117 -28.70 23.30 26.92
N ASP A 118 -28.86 22.75 28.12
CA ASP A 118 -29.94 21.80 28.43
C ASP A 118 -31.33 22.46 28.45
N ALA A 119 -31.41 23.74 28.81
CA ALA A 119 -32.67 24.50 28.75
C ALA A 119 -33.16 24.74 27.32
N GLY A 120 -32.26 24.80 26.33
CA GLY A 120 -32.60 24.99 24.91
C GLY A 120 -33.09 23.73 24.19
N ALA A 121 -32.86 22.53 24.75
CA ALA A 121 -33.12 21.26 24.08
C ALA A 121 -34.53 20.67 24.30
N ARG A 122 -35.35 21.27 25.18
CA ARG A 122 -36.73 20.81 25.44
C ARG A 122 -37.75 21.55 24.56
N ARG A 123 -37.80 21.22 23.27
CA ARG A 123 -38.98 21.54 22.43
C ARG A 123 -40.07 20.50 22.67
N ALA A 124 -41.30 21.00 22.83
CA ALA A 124 -42.50 20.21 23.07
C ALA A 124 -42.78 19.20 21.94
N PRO A 125 -43.33 18.01 22.26
CA PRO A 125 -43.65 17.00 21.26
C PRO A 125 -44.83 17.46 20.38
N THR A 126 -44.62 17.44 19.06
CA THR A 126 -45.68 17.63 18.06
C THR A 126 -46.66 16.45 18.08
N PRO A 127 -47.99 16.70 17.94
CA PRO A 127 -48.98 15.65 17.96
C PRO A 127 -48.93 14.80 16.69
N ARG A 128 -49.07 13.48 16.89
CA ARG A 128 -49.02 12.42 15.89
C ARG A 128 -50.29 12.47 15.01
N PRO A 129 -50.21 12.42 13.67
CA PRO A 129 -51.40 12.33 12.82
C PRO A 129 -52.01 10.92 12.89
N ALA A 130 -53.34 10.87 12.87
CA ALA A 130 -54.13 9.65 12.91
C ALA A 130 -53.95 8.78 11.64
N PRO A 131 -54.09 7.45 11.73
CA PRO A 131 -53.94 6.55 10.59
C PRO A 131 -55.17 6.61 9.66
N PRO A 132 -54.98 6.53 8.32
CA PRO A 132 -56.09 6.46 7.39
C PRO A 132 -56.74 5.08 7.38
N SER A 133 -58.07 5.11 7.22
CA SER A 133 -58.99 3.99 7.20
C SER A 133 -58.68 2.96 6.10
N GLN A 134 -58.75 1.69 6.46
CA GLN A 134 -58.63 0.54 5.56
C GLN A 134 -59.81 0.51 4.57
N ILE A 135 -59.51 0.59 3.28
CA ILE A 135 -60.43 0.26 2.19
C ILE A 135 -60.03 -1.14 1.70
N THR A 136 -60.91 -2.12 1.89
CA THR A 136 -60.83 -3.46 1.30
C THR A 136 -61.34 -3.43 -0.14
N PRO A 137 -60.56 -3.86 -1.15
CA PRO A 137 -61.10 -4.23 -2.44
C PRO A 137 -61.31 -5.75 -2.52
N SER A 138 -62.52 -6.14 -2.85
CA SER A 138 -62.89 -7.50 -3.22
C SER A 138 -62.16 -7.92 -4.50
N VAL A 139 -61.24 -8.89 -4.41
CA VAL A 139 -60.57 -9.47 -5.58
C VAL A 139 -61.40 -10.64 -6.10
N LYS A 140 -61.94 -10.47 -7.31
CA LYS A 140 -62.56 -11.53 -8.12
C LYS A 140 -61.50 -12.57 -8.49
N LYS A 141 -61.80 -13.84 -8.21
CA LYS A 141 -61.03 -15.01 -8.69
C LYS A 141 -60.96 -14.99 -10.22
N ARG A 142 -59.78 -14.69 -10.77
CA ARG A 142 -59.44 -14.89 -12.17
C ARG A 142 -58.61 -16.16 -12.26
N THR A 143 -59.18 -17.20 -12.86
CA THR A 143 -58.52 -18.48 -13.14
C THR A 143 -57.41 -18.22 -14.14
N ILE A 144 -56.18 -18.10 -13.67
CA ILE A 144 -54.99 -18.07 -14.52
C ILE A 144 -54.67 -19.54 -14.85
N ARG A 145 -54.75 -19.86 -16.15
CA ARG A 145 -54.31 -21.12 -16.71
C ARG A 145 -52.78 -21.15 -16.59
N GLU A 146 -52.27 -21.92 -15.63
CA GLU A 146 -50.84 -22.24 -15.50
C GLU A 146 -50.33 -22.83 -16.82
N GLN A 147 -49.55 -22.03 -17.55
CA GLN A 147 -48.66 -22.57 -18.57
C GLN A 147 -47.55 -23.33 -17.83
N ALA A 148 -47.40 -24.62 -18.16
CA ALA A 148 -46.34 -25.44 -17.61
C ALA A 148 -44.98 -24.77 -17.90
N PRO A 149 -44.18 -24.43 -16.88
CA PRO A 149 -42.87 -23.83 -17.09
C PRO A 149 -41.99 -24.83 -17.86
N SER A 150 -41.36 -24.36 -18.94
CA SER A 150 -40.33 -25.09 -19.65
C SER A 150 -39.26 -25.51 -18.64
N VAL A 151 -39.08 -26.83 -18.48
CA VAL A 151 -38.09 -27.41 -17.58
C VAL A 151 -36.72 -27.25 -18.25
N THR A 152 -36.11 -26.07 -18.13
CA THR A 152 -34.67 -25.93 -18.28
C THR A 152 -34.04 -26.75 -17.16
N THR A 153 -33.41 -27.87 -17.52
CA THR A 153 -32.57 -28.64 -16.59
C THR A 153 -31.49 -27.71 -16.06
N GLY A 154 -31.68 -27.21 -14.84
CA GLY A 154 -30.78 -26.25 -14.20
C GLY A 154 -29.40 -26.87 -14.11
N SER A 155 -28.43 -26.32 -14.84
CA SER A 155 -27.04 -26.72 -14.70
C SER A 155 -26.60 -26.45 -13.26
N HIS A 156 -25.95 -27.43 -12.63
CA HIS A 156 -25.33 -27.26 -11.32
C HIS A 156 -24.04 -26.42 -11.40
N ASP A 157 -23.63 -26.03 -12.60
CA ASP A 157 -22.58 -25.07 -12.87
C ASP A 157 -23.04 -23.66 -12.47
N LEU A 158 -22.17 -22.87 -11.81
CA LEU A 158 -22.47 -21.45 -11.53
C LEU A 158 -22.34 -20.58 -12.79
N LEU A 159 -21.60 -21.06 -13.79
CA LEU A 159 -21.42 -20.41 -15.08
C LEU A 159 -22.50 -20.94 -16.05
N THR A 160 -23.56 -20.17 -16.24
CA THR A 160 -24.58 -20.47 -17.24
C THR A 160 -24.20 -19.80 -18.56
N GLY A 161 -23.40 -20.50 -19.38
CA GLY A 161 -23.05 -20.06 -20.75
C GLY A 161 -21.56 -19.82 -20.99
N GLU A 162 -21.24 -19.41 -22.21
CA GLU A 162 -19.88 -19.09 -22.67
C GLU A 162 -19.43 -17.69 -22.19
N ALA A 163 -19.44 -17.47 -20.88
CA ALA A 163 -18.88 -16.25 -20.31
C ALA A 163 -17.35 -16.29 -20.48
N ALA A 164 -16.79 -15.25 -21.11
CA ALA A 164 -15.34 -15.11 -21.18
C ALA A 164 -14.78 -14.76 -19.79
N ALA A 165 -13.66 -15.40 -19.41
CA ALA A 165 -12.95 -15.04 -18.19
C ALA A 165 -12.38 -13.62 -18.35
N TYR A 166 -12.62 -12.74 -17.38
CA TYR A 166 -12.06 -11.39 -17.40
C TYR A 166 -10.64 -11.36 -16.82
N ARG A 167 -10.27 -12.38 -16.03
CA ARG A 167 -8.92 -12.59 -15.49
C ARG A 167 -8.60 -14.07 -15.43
N HIS A 168 -7.33 -14.39 -15.68
CA HIS A 168 -6.77 -15.72 -15.61
C HIS A 168 -5.44 -15.68 -14.87
N TRP A 169 -5.15 -16.70 -14.06
CA TRP A 169 -3.92 -16.82 -13.28
C TRP A 169 -3.35 -18.23 -13.36
N ASN A 170 -2.02 -18.30 -13.50
CA ASN A 170 -1.24 -19.51 -13.28
C ASN A 170 -0.93 -19.65 -11.77
N LEU A 171 -1.41 -20.73 -11.14
CA LEU A 171 -1.26 -20.92 -9.69
C LEU A 171 0.16 -21.33 -9.27
N LYS A 172 1.06 -21.58 -10.23
CA LYS A 172 2.50 -21.69 -9.98
C LYS A 172 3.17 -20.33 -9.76
N GLU A 173 2.58 -19.26 -10.30
CA GLU A 173 3.12 -17.90 -10.25
C GLU A 173 2.42 -17.03 -9.20
N THR A 174 1.12 -17.26 -8.98
CA THR A 174 0.32 -16.52 -8.02
C THR A 174 -0.38 -17.48 -7.07
N SER A 175 -0.10 -17.39 -5.77
CA SER A 175 -0.80 -18.22 -4.79
C SER A 175 -2.33 -17.97 -4.80
N LEU A 176 -3.11 -19.02 -4.56
CA LEU A 176 -4.58 -18.91 -4.45
C LEU A 176 -5.00 -17.85 -3.42
N ALA A 177 -4.27 -17.74 -2.30
CA ALA A 177 -4.58 -16.76 -1.28
C ALA A 177 -4.34 -15.32 -1.75
N GLY A 178 -3.31 -15.08 -2.59
CA GLY A 178 -3.10 -13.80 -3.26
C GLY A 178 -4.23 -13.46 -4.25
N ILE A 179 -4.68 -14.45 -5.03
CA ILE A 179 -5.84 -14.31 -5.93
C ILE A 179 -7.09 -13.93 -5.13
N LEU A 180 -7.39 -14.65 -4.04
CA LEU A 180 -8.55 -14.38 -3.20
C LEU A 180 -8.50 -12.98 -2.58
N LEU A 181 -7.33 -12.51 -2.12
CA LEU A 181 -7.15 -11.14 -1.63
C LEU A 181 -7.41 -10.10 -2.73
N SER A 182 -6.98 -10.35 -3.96
CA SER A 182 -7.24 -9.46 -5.09
C SER A 182 -8.74 -9.30 -5.39
N LEU A 183 -9.53 -10.34 -5.11
CA LEU A 183 -10.98 -10.34 -5.32
C LEU A 183 -11.77 -9.75 -4.14
N VAL A 184 -11.15 -9.51 -2.98
CA VAL A 184 -11.83 -8.91 -1.82
C VAL A 184 -12.33 -7.50 -2.11
N GLY A 185 -11.61 -6.75 -2.94
CA GLY A 185 -11.97 -5.38 -3.32
C GLY A 185 -13.02 -5.27 -4.42
N VAL A 186 -13.40 -6.39 -5.05
CA VAL A 186 -14.39 -6.39 -6.14
C VAL A 186 -15.80 -6.36 -5.53
N SER A 187 -16.53 -5.28 -5.79
CA SER A 187 -17.92 -5.12 -5.33
C SER A 187 -18.88 -6.02 -6.09
N GLU A 188 -18.61 -6.24 -7.37
CA GLU A 188 -19.43 -7.06 -8.25
C GLU A 188 -19.34 -8.54 -7.90
N PRO A 189 -20.43 -9.30 -8.06
CA PRO A 189 -20.39 -10.73 -7.90
C PRO A 189 -19.56 -11.38 -9.01
N ALA A 190 -18.68 -12.29 -8.61
CA ALA A 190 -17.79 -13.01 -9.50
C ALA A 190 -17.75 -14.49 -9.13
N VAL A 191 -17.53 -15.34 -10.13
CA VAL A 191 -17.22 -16.75 -9.95
C VAL A 191 -15.74 -16.95 -10.21
N LEU A 192 -15.02 -17.46 -9.22
CA LEU A 192 -13.65 -17.91 -9.36
C LEU A 192 -13.65 -19.42 -9.60
N GLU A 193 -13.26 -19.85 -10.79
CA GLU A 193 -13.08 -21.25 -11.16
C GLU A 193 -11.62 -21.65 -10.96
N LEU A 194 -11.40 -22.78 -10.29
CA LEU A 194 -10.10 -23.35 -9.96
C LEU A 194 -9.98 -24.73 -10.60
N HIS A 195 -8.88 -24.99 -11.29
CA HIS A 195 -8.66 -26.25 -12.01
C HIS A 195 -7.60 -27.12 -11.33
N SER A 196 -7.88 -28.41 -11.20
CA SER A 196 -6.96 -29.44 -10.74
C SER A 196 -7.23 -30.74 -11.52
N GLY A 197 -6.55 -30.90 -12.66
CA GLY A 197 -6.75 -32.01 -13.58
C GLY A 197 -8.19 -32.05 -14.11
N LYS A 198 -8.89 -33.18 -13.90
CA LYS A 198 -10.29 -33.39 -14.32
C LYS A 198 -11.31 -32.76 -13.36
N SER A 199 -10.86 -32.27 -12.21
CA SER A 199 -11.73 -31.66 -11.20
C SER A 199 -11.62 -30.14 -11.26
N ARG A 200 -12.75 -29.47 -11.10
CA ARG A 200 -12.80 -28.00 -10.97
C ARG A 200 -13.61 -27.59 -9.75
N ALA A 201 -13.25 -26.48 -9.14
CA ALA A 201 -13.98 -25.88 -8.03
C ALA A 201 -14.41 -24.47 -8.40
N GLN A 202 -15.64 -24.10 -8.05
CA GLN A 202 -16.19 -22.77 -8.32
C GLN A 202 -16.54 -22.09 -7.02
N LEU A 203 -16.01 -20.89 -6.82
CA LEU A 203 -16.22 -20.06 -5.65
C LEU A 203 -17.04 -18.85 -6.08
N LEU A 204 -18.25 -18.73 -5.54
CA LEU A 204 -19.07 -17.54 -5.73
C LEU A 204 -18.67 -16.49 -4.71
N ILE A 205 -18.14 -15.36 -5.17
CA ILE A 205 -17.60 -14.28 -4.35
C ILE A 205 -18.37 -12.99 -4.66
N SER A 206 -18.71 -12.21 -3.65
CA SER A 206 -19.28 -10.87 -3.83
C SER A 206 -18.96 -10.00 -2.62
N ALA A 207 -18.53 -8.76 -2.86
CA ALA A 207 -18.18 -7.79 -1.82
C ALA A 207 -17.21 -8.36 -0.75
N GLY A 208 -16.20 -9.10 -1.21
CA GLY A 208 -15.21 -9.77 -0.35
C GLY A 208 -15.75 -10.91 0.54
N GLN A 209 -16.95 -11.40 0.26
CA GLN A 209 -17.57 -12.54 0.93
C GLN A 209 -17.66 -13.74 0.01
N LEU A 210 -17.31 -14.92 0.55
CA LEU A 210 -17.55 -16.21 -0.06
C LEU A 210 -18.99 -16.63 0.21
N LEU A 211 -19.79 -16.67 -0.85
CA LEU A 211 -21.21 -16.99 -0.81
C LEU A 211 -21.44 -18.50 -0.98
N GLU A 212 -20.71 -19.14 -1.90
CA GLU A 212 -20.88 -20.56 -2.20
C GLU A 212 -19.58 -21.20 -2.70
N VAL A 213 -19.42 -22.51 -2.46
CA VAL A 213 -18.34 -23.33 -3.02
C VAL A 213 -18.95 -24.57 -3.64
N ARG A 214 -18.73 -24.77 -4.95
CA ARG A 214 -19.14 -25.96 -5.69
C ARG A 214 -17.92 -26.72 -6.16
N LEU A 215 -17.96 -28.05 -6.04
CA LEU A 215 -16.94 -28.95 -6.60
C LEU A 215 -17.59 -29.66 -7.78
N LEU A 216 -16.88 -29.75 -8.90
CA LEU A 216 -17.34 -30.35 -10.15
C LEU A 216 -16.30 -31.39 -10.62
N PRO A 217 -16.68 -32.67 -10.79
CA PRO A 217 -18.00 -33.24 -10.50
C PRO A 217 -18.36 -33.19 -9.01
N CYS A 218 -19.67 -33.07 -8.71
CA CYS A 218 -20.14 -33.01 -7.33
C CYS A 218 -19.91 -34.34 -6.60
N SER A 219 -18.95 -34.38 -5.69
CA SER A 219 -18.80 -35.52 -4.78
C SER A 219 -19.86 -35.50 -3.69
N ALA A 220 -20.61 -36.59 -3.58
CA ALA A 220 -21.59 -36.79 -2.51
C ALA A 220 -20.96 -36.72 -1.11
N GLN A 221 -19.68 -37.04 -0.96
CA GLN A 221 -18.98 -37.00 0.32
C GLN A 221 -18.84 -35.57 0.87
N HIS A 222 -18.69 -34.58 -0.03
CA HIS A 222 -18.53 -33.17 0.30
C HIS A 222 -19.84 -32.38 0.27
N SER A 223 -20.98 -33.06 0.17
CA SER A 223 -22.31 -32.46 0.23
C SER A 223 -22.66 -32.00 1.65
N LEU A 224 -23.39 -30.88 1.77
CA LEU A 224 -23.92 -30.39 3.05
C LEU A 224 -24.89 -31.41 3.64
N CYS A 225 -25.79 -31.95 2.82
CA CYS A 225 -26.79 -32.93 3.23
C CYS A 225 -26.15 -34.23 3.74
N THR A 226 -25.09 -34.70 3.09
CA THR A 226 -24.32 -35.87 3.57
C THR A 226 -23.68 -35.60 4.94
N SER A 227 -23.09 -34.42 5.13
CA SER A 227 -22.49 -34.05 6.42
C SER A 227 -23.53 -33.96 7.55
N LEU A 228 -24.74 -33.49 7.25
CA LEU A 228 -25.86 -33.43 8.21
C LEU A 228 -26.43 -34.82 8.51
N ALA A 229 -26.52 -35.69 7.51
CA ALA A 229 -26.96 -37.07 7.68
C ALA A 229 -25.98 -37.88 8.54
N LYS A 230 -24.66 -37.74 8.31
CA LYS A 230 -23.61 -38.36 9.14
C LYS A 230 -23.72 -37.93 10.62
N LYS A 231 -24.17 -36.70 10.89
CA LYS A 231 -24.39 -36.17 12.26
C LYS A 231 -25.78 -36.51 12.82
N GLY A 232 -26.58 -37.34 12.13
CA GLY A 232 -27.93 -37.73 12.54
C GLY A 232 -28.94 -36.57 12.57
N ARG A 233 -28.65 -35.45 11.90
CA ARG A 233 -29.53 -34.26 11.90
C ARG A 233 -30.65 -34.34 10.86
N VAL A 234 -30.44 -35.12 9.80
CA VAL A 234 -31.45 -35.45 8.77
C VAL A 234 -31.32 -36.93 8.41
N THR A 235 -32.40 -37.55 7.97
CA THR A 235 -32.33 -38.94 7.49
C THR A 235 -31.65 -39.00 6.11
N PRO A 236 -31.02 -40.14 5.74
CA PRO A 236 -30.42 -40.32 4.41
C PRO A 236 -31.42 -40.08 3.26
N ALA A 237 -32.68 -40.47 3.45
CA ALA A 237 -33.76 -40.24 2.48
C ALA A 237 -34.09 -38.75 2.32
N GLN A 238 -34.19 -38.00 3.42
CA GLN A 238 -34.37 -36.54 3.39
C GLN A 238 -33.18 -35.85 2.71
N ALA A 239 -31.96 -36.26 3.05
CA ALA A 239 -30.74 -35.74 2.43
C ALA A 239 -30.69 -36.01 0.91
N ALA A 240 -31.12 -37.19 0.45
CA ALA A 240 -31.23 -37.50 -0.98
C ALA A 240 -32.29 -36.63 -1.67
N SER A 241 -33.48 -36.49 -1.07
CA SER A 241 -34.57 -35.66 -1.60
C SER A 241 -34.16 -34.19 -1.74
N VAL A 242 -33.51 -33.62 -0.73
CA VAL A 242 -33.02 -32.23 -0.75
C VAL A 242 -31.96 -32.02 -1.83
N ARG A 243 -31.03 -32.98 -2.00
CA ARG A 243 -30.03 -32.92 -3.08
C ARG A 243 -30.67 -32.98 -4.46
N GLN A 244 -31.63 -33.87 -4.66
CA GLN A 244 -32.35 -33.98 -5.92
C GLN A 244 -33.11 -32.67 -6.23
N TYR A 245 -33.71 -32.05 -5.21
CA TYR A 245 -34.33 -30.74 -5.35
C TYR A 245 -33.31 -29.65 -5.72
N ALA A 246 -32.17 -29.60 -5.01
CA ALA A 246 -31.09 -28.65 -5.27
C ALA A 246 -30.57 -28.77 -6.72
N MET A 247 -30.31 -30.01 -7.17
CA MET A 247 -29.89 -30.29 -8.55
C MET A 247 -30.96 -29.91 -9.58
N LYS A 248 -32.22 -30.29 -9.36
CA LYS A 248 -33.33 -29.98 -10.30
C LYS A 248 -33.53 -28.49 -10.49
N HIS A 249 -33.33 -27.70 -9.43
CA HIS A 249 -33.58 -26.26 -9.43
C HIS A 249 -32.31 -25.40 -9.54
N GLY A 250 -31.12 -25.99 -9.67
CA GLY A 250 -29.85 -25.25 -9.75
C GLY A 250 -29.49 -24.44 -8.50
N VAL A 251 -30.14 -24.70 -7.36
CA VAL A 251 -29.94 -23.96 -6.10
C VAL A 251 -28.93 -24.67 -5.19
N SER A 252 -28.34 -23.94 -4.24
CA SER A 252 -27.49 -24.57 -3.22
C SER A 252 -28.30 -25.51 -2.32
N GLU A 253 -27.67 -26.56 -1.80
CA GLU A 253 -28.31 -27.47 -0.84
C GLU A 253 -28.79 -26.74 0.42
N ALA A 254 -28.08 -25.69 0.85
CA ALA A 254 -28.47 -24.89 2.00
C ALA A 254 -29.80 -24.13 1.72
N SER A 255 -29.95 -23.59 0.51
CA SER A 255 -31.20 -22.95 0.07
C SER A 255 -32.34 -23.95 -0.07
N ALA A 256 -32.06 -25.16 -0.59
CA ALA A 256 -33.04 -26.23 -0.64
C ALA A 256 -33.53 -26.65 0.76
N LEU A 257 -32.63 -26.78 1.74
CA LEU A 257 -32.98 -27.05 3.14
C LEU A 257 -33.85 -25.95 3.76
N LEU A 258 -33.54 -24.69 3.49
CA LEU A 258 -34.34 -23.56 3.99
C LEU A 258 -35.73 -23.52 3.35
N LYS A 259 -35.84 -23.82 2.05
CA LYS A 259 -37.12 -23.91 1.34
C LYS A 259 -37.97 -25.08 1.86
N ALA A 260 -37.35 -26.18 2.30
CA ALA A 260 -38.07 -27.32 2.87
C ALA A 260 -38.75 -27.00 4.22
N GLY A 261 -38.30 -25.97 4.95
CA GLY A 261 -38.93 -25.37 6.14
C GLY A 261 -38.99 -26.23 7.41
N ASN A 262 -39.33 -27.52 7.28
CA ASN A 262 -39.72 -28.40 8.37
C ASN A 262 -38.62 -29.38 8.80
N LEU A 263 -37.49 -29.43 8.09
CA LEU A 263 -36.43 -30.42 8.34
C LEU A 263 -35.48 -29.98 9.46
N LEU A 264 -35.05 -28.73 9.45
CA LEU A 264 -34.07 -28.19 10.40
C LEU A 264 -34.30 -26.69 10.65
N PRO A 265 -33.98 -26.18 11.85
CA PRO A 265 -33.97 -24.74 12.10
C PRO A 265 -32.99 -24.00 11.18
N ALA A 266 -33.38 -22.81 10.71
CA ALA A 266 -32.56 -21.99 9.81
C ALA A 266 -31.16 -21.65 10.37
N THR A 267 -31.04 -21.49 11.69
CA THR A 267 -29.76 -21.27 12.38
C THR A 267 -28.81 -22.45 12.22
N THR A 268 -29.31 -23.67 12.41
CA THR A 268 -28.55 -24.92 12.21
C THR A 268 -28.10 -25.08 10.77
N ILE A 269 -28.98 -24.80 9.79
CA ILE A 269 -28.66 -24.87 8.36
C ILE A 269 -27.54 -23.88 8.01
N ARG A 270 -27.67 -22.61 8.45
CA ARG A 270 -26.66 -21.57 8.21
C ARG A 270 -25.31 -21.92 8.85
N ALA A 271 -25.31 -22.42 10.09
CA ALA A 271 -24.10 -22.83 10.79
C ALA A 271 -23.39 -24.00 10.06
N ALA A 272 -24.15 -25.00 9.62
CA ALA A 272 -23.62 -26.13 8.87
C ALA A 272 -23.09 -25.73 7.49
N ALA A 273 -23.80 -24.85 6.78
CA ALA A 273 -23.36 -24.30 5.49
C ALA A 273 -22.05 -23.51 5.65
N ARG A 274 -21.95 -22.66 6.69
CA ARG A 274 -20.73 -21.92 7.01
C ARG A 274 -19.56 -22.85 7.30
N ALA A 275 -19.77 -23.86 8.15
CA ALA A 275 -18.74 -24.84 8.50
C ALA A 275 -18.25 -25.61 7.27
N ARG A 276 -19.18 -26.05 6.40
CA ARG A 276 -18.84 -26.72 5.14
C ARG A 276 -18.00 -25.83 4.24
N ARG A 277 -18.40 -24.57 4.01
CA ARG A 277 -17.65 -23.66 3.13
C ARG A 277 -16.25 -23.39 3.66
N ARG A 278 -16.08 -23.20 4.98
CA ARG A 278 -14.74 -23.10 5.61
C ARG A 278 -13.91 -24.34 5.37
N HIS A 279 -14.48 -25.53 5.58
CA HIS A 279 -13.76 -26.78 5.34
C HIS A 279 -13.31 -26.90 3.88
N LEU A 280 -14.21 -26.61 2.92
CA LEU A 280 -13.89 -26.70 1.50
C LEU A 280 -12.83 -25.69 1.06
N ILE A 281 -12.94 -24.42 1.45
CA ILE A 281 -11.94 -23.41 1.09
C ILE A 281 -10.58 -23.71 1.72
N SER A 282 -10.55 -24.21 2.97
CA SER A 282 -9.30 -24.63 3.62
C SER A 282 -8.62 -25.76 2.86
N ARG A 283 -9.38 -26.75 2.37
CA ARG A 283 -8.87 -27.82 1.51
C ARG A 283 -8.37 -27.29 0.16
N LEU A 284 -9.11 -26.40 -0.48
CA LEU A 284 -8.70 -25.80 -1.77
C LEU A 284 -7.40 -25.01 -1.65
N LEU A 285 -7.22 -24.28 -0.55
CA LEU A 285 -5.96 -23.59 -0.25
C LEU A 285 -4.78 -24.52 0.05
N GLN A 286 -5.00 -25.82 0.23
CA GLN A 286 -3.94 -26.84 0.41
C GLN A 286 -3.79 -27.74 -0.83
N ALA A 287 -4.71 -27.64 -1.79
CA ALA A 287 -4.71 -28.49 -2.97
C ALA A 287 -3.65 -28.03 -3.97
N GLN A 288 -3.11 -28.97 -4.73
CA GLN A 288 -2.29 -28.69 -5.91
C GLN A 288 -3.21 -28.28 -7.06
N LEU A 289 -3.41 -26.98 -7.17
CA LEU A 289 -4.20 -26.36 -8.22
C LEU A 289 -3.27 -25.84 -9.32
N VAL A 290 -3.73 -25.86 -10.57
CA VAL A 290 -2.90 -25.49 -11.74
C VAL A 290 -3.24 -24.09 -12.22
N GLU A 291 -4.52 -23.81 -12.39
CA GLU A 291 -5.03 -22.57 -12.99
C GLU A 291 -6.24 -22.03 -12.24
N ALA A 292 -6.42 -20.72 -12.31
CA ALA A 292 -7.60 -20.03 -11.81
C ALA A 292 -8.13 -19.03 -12.85
N SER A 293 -9.45 -18.98 -13.02
CA SER A 293 -10.12 -18.05 -13.93
C SER A 293 -11.28 -17.36 -13.20
N ALA A 294 -11.40 -16.04 -13.35
CA ALA A 294 -12.51 -15.28 -12.77
C ALA A 294 -13.48 -14.81 -13.87
N TYR A 295 -14.77 -14.89 -13.55
CA TYR A 295 -15.88 -14.52 -14.42
C TYR A 295 -16.80 -13.55 -13.68
N HIS A 296 -17.23 -12.48 -14.35
CA HIS A 296 -18.30 -11.62 -13.83
C HIS A 296 -19.64 -12.33 -14.02
N ILE A 297 -20.54 -12.15 -13.06
CA ILE A 297 -21.94 -12.56 -13.23
C ILE A 297 -22.85 -11.34 -13.05
N GLU A 298 -23.88 -11.23 -13.88
CA GLU A 298 -24.76 -10.06 -13.86
C GLU A 298 -25.64 -10.03 -12.60
N SER A 299 -26.03 -11.21 -12.11
CA SER A 299 -26.89 -11.34 -10.95
C SER A 299 -26.49 -12.52 -10.07
N LEU A 300 -26.69 -12.36 -8.76
CA LEU A 300 -26.47 -13.42 -7.80
C LEU A 300 -27.57 -14.48 -7.91
N PRO A 301 -27.23 -15.79 -7.94
CA PRO A 301 -28.21 -16.85 -7.92
C PRO A 301 -29.15 -16.75 -6.70
N GLU A 302 -30.42 -17.09 -6.88
CA GLU A 302 -31.38 -17.10 -5.78
C GLU A 302 -30.88 -17.95 -4.61
N GLY A 303 -30.82 -17.34 -3.43
CA GLY A 303 -30.35 -18.02 -2.21
C GLY A 303 -28.83 -18.18 -2.11
N ALA A 304 -28.03 -17.44 -2.89
CA ALA A 304 -26.58 -17.39 -2.69
C ALA A 304 -26.17 -16.86 -1.30
N HIS A 305 -27.02 -16.07 -0.64
CA HIS A 305 -26.71 -15.40 0.64
C HIS A 305 -26.87 -16.27 1.89
N VAL A 306 -26.97 -17.59 1.77
CA VAL A 306 -27.14 -18.46 2.96
C VAL A 306 -25.82 -18.56 3.71
N ALA A 307 -25.60 -17.70 4.71
CA ALA A 307 -24.39 -17.67 5.57
C ALA A 307 -23.08 -17.32 4.83
N PRO A 308 -22.95 -16.07 4.32
CA PRO A 308 -21.72 -15.61 3.70
C PRO A 308 -20.54 -15.66 4.67
N ILE A 309 -19.34 -15.90 4.15
CA ILE A 309 -18.10 -15.94 4.94
C ILE A 309 -17.15 -14.87 4.43
N PRO A 310 -16.68 -13.95 5.26
CA PRO A 310 -15.68 -12.99 4.80
C PRO A 310 -14.37 -13.70 4.43
N LEU A 311 -13.91 -13.53 3.18
CA LEU A 311 -12.71 -14.20 2.68
C LEU A 311 -11.47 -13.80 3.47
N VAL A 312 -11.35 -12.51 3.77
CA VAL A 312 -10.23 -11.96 4.54
C VAL A 312 -10.10 -12.64 5.91
N GLY A 313 -11.23 -12.90 6.59
CA GLY A 313 -11.22 -13.59 7.87
C GLY A 313 -10.67 -15.01 7.77
N ILE A 314 -11.02 -15.75 6.70
CA ILE A 314 -10.47 -17.09 6.45
C ILE A 314 -8.96 -17.04 6.25
N LEU A 315 -8.48 -16.08 5.45
CA LEU A 315 -7.05 -15.94 5.14
C LEU A 315 -6.24 -15.49 6.36
N PHE A 316 -6.77 -14.51 7.10
CA PHE A 316 -6.20 -14.05 8.38
C PHE A 316 -6.05 -15.21 9.36
N GLU A 317 -7.13 -15.97 9.59
CA GLU A 317 -7.14 -17.07 10.56
C GLU A 317 -6.20 -18.20 10.15
N ARG A 318 -6.07 -18.49 8.85
CA ARG A 318 -5.12 -19.49 8.34
C ARG A 318 -3.67 -19.09 8.65
N VAL A 319 -3.28 -17.86 8.35
CA VAL A 319 -1.91 -17.38 8.60
C VAL A 319 -1.63 -17.34 10.10
N ARG A 320 -2.59 -16.87 10.88
CA ARG A 320 -2.50 -16.88 12.35
C ARG A 320 -2.30 -18.31 12.88
N ALA A 321 -3.15 -19.26 12.50
CA ALA A 321 -3.07 -20.64 12.96
C ALA A 321 -1.75 -21.33 12.57
N TYR A 322 -1.18 -20.97 11.42
CA TYR A 322 0.17 -21.40 11.04
C TYR A 322 1.21 -20.91 12.04
N TYR A 323 1.23 -19.62 12.39
CA TYR A 323 2.21 -19.09 13.35
C TYR A 323 1.97 -19.56 14.80
N ASP A 324 0.71 -19.79 15.18
CA ASP A 324 0.34 -20.34 16.50
C ASP A 324 0.87 -21.76 16.70
N THR A 325 1.01 -22.55 15.63
CA THR A 325 1.52 -23.93 15.64
C THR A 325 2.96 -24.06 15.13
N ALA A 326 3.52 -22.99 14.54
CA ALA A 326 4.86 -22.99 13.96
C ALA A 326 5.96 -23.27 14.99
N GLN A 327 7.06 -23.88 14.54
CA GLN A 327 8.25 -24.08 15.36
C GLN A 327 8.85 -22.73 15.82
N PRO A 328 9.55 -22.69 16.97
CA PRO A 328 10.17 -21.46 17.48
C PRO A 328 11.10 -20.76 16.48
N SER A 329 11.81 -21.52 15.64
CA SER A 329 12.70 -20.98 14.58
C SER A 329 11.93 -20.19 13.52
N VAL A 330 10.77 -20.70 13.07
CA VAL A 330 9.89 -20.03 12.10
C VAL A 330 9.28 -18.77 12.70
N ARG A 331 8.89 -18.82 13.98
CA ARG A 331 8.41 -17.64 14.71
C ARG A 331 9.51 -16.59 14.85
N ALA A 332 10.72 -16.99 15.24
CA ALA A 332 11.86 -16.09 15.34
C ALA A 332 12.14 -15.40 13.99
N LYS A 333 12.15 -16.14 12.87
CA LYS A 333 12.27 -15.53 11.53
C LYS A 333 11.18 -14.51 11.24
N ALA A 334 9.92 -14.78 11.62
CA ALA A 334 8.82 -13.84 11.42
C ALA A 334 8.94 -12.61 12.32
N GLU A 335 9.35 -12.80 13.56
CA GLU A 335 9.62 -11.72 14.51
C GLU A 335 10.73 -10.79 14.02
N GLN A 336 11.79 -11.33 13.42
CA GLN A 336 12.86 -10.53 12.80
C GLN A 336 12.36 -9.55 11.73
N ARG A 337 11.20 -9.82 11.09
CA ARG A 337 10.61 -8.88 10.12
C ARG A 337 10.04 -7.63 10.78
N TYR A 338 9.66 -7.72 12.05
CA TYR A 338 9.07 -6.62 12.80
C TYR A 338 10.06 -5.99 13.79
N LEU A 339 11.14 -6.69 14.14
CA LEU A 339 12.17 -6.16 15.01
C LEU A 339 12.76 -4.86 14.43
N GLY A 340 12.79 -3.85 15.28
CA GLY A 340 13.19 -2.50 14.88
C GLY A 340 12.20 -1.80 13.95
N MET A 341 11.02 -2.34 13.62
CA MET A 341 10.02 -1.68 12.78
C MET A 341 8.97 -0.93 13.60
N HIS A 342 8.35 0.05 12.97
CA HIS A 342 7.15 0.73 13.43
C HIS A 342 5.92 0.11 12.77
N LEU A 343 4.87 -0.09 13.56
CA LEU A 343 3.66 -0.79 13.17
C LEU A 343 2.46 0.12 13.37
N LYS A 344 1.57 0.14 12.38
CA LYS A 344 0.29 0.85 12.43
C LYS A 344 -0.76 0.07 11.66
N ARG A 345 -2.02 0.17 12.09
CA ARG A 345 -3.16 -0.35 11.32
C ARG A 345 -3.46 0.60 10.15
N LYS A 346 -3.59 0.07 8.93
CA LYS A 346 -4.12 0.85 7.79
C LYS A 346 -5.59 1.18 8.03
N HIS A 347 -6.06 2.33 7.55
CA HIS A 347 -7.48 2.74 7.70
C HIS A 347 -8.31 2.55 6.42
N ASN A 348 -7.65 2.45 5.27
CA ASN A 348 -8.29 2.36 3.96
C ASN A 348 -8.11 0.95 3.40
N PHE A 349 -9.03 0.06 3.70
CA PHE A 349 -9.08 -1.29 3.14
C PHE A 349 -10.50 -1.58 2.65
N ALA A 350 -10.64 -2.44 1.64
CA ALA A 350 -11.90 -2.64 0.91
C ALA A 350 -12.96 -3.46 1.68
N PHE A 351 -12.73 -3.75 2.97
CA PHE A 351 -13.59 -4.60 3.78
C PHE A 351 -13.77 -4.02 5.19
N SER A 352 -14.75 -4.53 5.95
CA SER A 352 -14.92 -4.13 7.35
C SER A 352 -13.93 -4.88 8.24
N ILE A 353 -13.32 -4.24 9.23
CA ILE A 353 -12.42 -4.90 10.19
C ILE A 353 -13.12 -6.04 10.97
N ASN A 354 -14.46 -5.98 11.08
CA ASN A 354 -15.27 -7.04 11.69
C ASN A 354 -15.23 -8.35 10.89
N HIS A 355 -14.86 -8.29 9.61
CA HIS A 355 -14.70 -9.47 8.75
C HIS A 355 -13.51 -10.34 9.13
N LEU A 356 -12.56 -9.82 9.93
CA LEU A 356 -11.46 -10.63 10.46
C LEU A 356 -11.91 -11.61 11.55
N GLU A 357 -13.10 -11.42 12.13
CA GLU A 357 -13.64 -12.26 13.21
C GLU A 357 -12.73 -12.37 14.46
N VAL A 358 -11.94 -11.33 14.72
CA VAL A 358 -11.02 -11.25 15.85
C VAL A 358 -11.74 -11.26 17.21
N SER A 359 -11.09 -11.86 18.21
CA SER A 359 -11.56 -11.87 19.60
C SER A 359 -11.54 -10.47 20.25
N VAL A 360 -12.17 -10.31 21.42
CA VAL A 360 -12.22 -9.01 22.13
C VAL A 360 -10.81 -8.50 22.47
N ASN A 361 -9.88 -9.37 22.86
CA ASN A 361 -8.51 -8.99 23.19
C ASN A 361 -7.72 -8.61 21.94
N GLU A 362 -7.85 -9.37 20.86
CA GLU A 362 -7.28 -9.00 19.54
C GLU A 362 -7.83 -7.67 19.03
N ARG A 363 -9.12 -7.41 19.30
CA ARG A 363 -9.75 -6.14 18.95
C ARG A 363 -9.13 -4.97 19.72
N GLN A 364 -8.78 -5.16 20.99
CA GLN A 364 -8.07 -4.15 21.76
C GLN A 364 -6.66 -3.87 21.21
N LEU A 365 -5.94 -4.90 20.74
CA LEU A 365 -4.66 -4.73 20.04
C LEU A 365 -4.85 -3.84 18.80
N LEU A 366 -5.85 -4.12 17.97
CA LEU A 366 -6.16 -3.34 16.77
C LEU A 366 -6.61 -1.90 17.06
N ASP A 367 -7.54 -1.71 18.00
CA ASP A 367 -8.22 -0.44 18.22
C ASP A 367 -7.50 0.49 19.22
N ARG A 368 -6.63 -0.04 20.10
CA ARG A 368 -5.90 0.77 21.09
C ARG A 368 -4.40 0.86 20.80
N VAL A 369 -3.78 -0.26 20.43
CA VAL A 369 -2.32 -0.32 20.27
C VAL A 369 -1.95 0.12 18.86
N LEU A 370 -2.51 -0.51 17.83
CA LEU A 370 -2.15 -0.27 16.42
C LEU A 370 -2.82 0.95 15.79
N THR A 371 -3.65 1.70 16.52
CA THR A 371 -4.28 2.94 16.02
C THR A 371 -3.26 4.04 15.74
N ARG A 372 -2.13 4.04 16.45
CA ARG A 372 -1.01 4.95 16.21
C ARG A 372 0.20 4.13 15.78
N GLU A 373 1.10 4.76 15.04
CA GLU A 373 2.40 4.18 14.73
C GLU A 373 3.19 3.97 16.03
N ARG A 374 3.68 2.75 16.24
CA ARG A 374 4.45 2.38 17.42
C ARG A 374 5.57 1.41 17.05
N PRO A 375 6.75 1.49 17.67
CA PRO A 375 7.77 0.48 17.48
C PRO A 375 7.28 -0.89 17.95
N TYR A 376 7.73 -1.96 17.28
CA TYR A 376 7.31 -3.34 17.53
C TYR A 376 7.40 -3.72 19.02
N ASP A 377 8.48 -3.38 19.70
CA ASP A 377 8.66 -3.69 21.13
C ASP A 377 7.56 -3.08 22.00
N ARG A 378 7.09 -1.86 21.66
CA ARG A 378 5.97 -1.21 22.34
C ARG A 378 4.63 -1.83 21.97
N VAL A 379 4.48 -2.39 20.77
CA VAL A 379 3.28 -3.12 20.38
C VAL A 379 3.17 -4.41 21.19
N VAL A 380 4.24 -5.20 21.24
CA VAL A 380 4.30 -6.44 22.03
C VAL A 380 4.08 -6.16 23.52
N HIS A 381 4.75 -5.14 24.07
CA HIS A 381 4.63 -4.80 25.50
C HIS A 381 3.22 -4.32 25.89
N ASN A 382 2.54 -3.57 25.01
CA ASN A 382 1.20 -3.05 25.29
C ASN A 382 0.08 -3.99 24.80
N SER A 383 0.43 -5.14 24.23
CA SER A 383 -0.55 -6.10 23.73
C SER A 383 -1.30 -6.76 24.88
N PRO A 384 -2.63 -6.92 24.79
CA PRO A 384 -3.41 -7.69 25.76
C PRO A 384 -3.26 -9.21 25.57
N THR A 385 -2.55 -9.67 24.55
CA THR A 385 -2.27 -11.09 24.28
C THR A 385 -0.80 -11.42 24.56
N SER A 386 -0.46 -12.71 24.64
CA SER A 386 0.94 -13.14 24.80
C SER A 386 1.80 -12.68 23.62
N ARG A 387 3.13 -12.63 23.78
CA ARG A 387 4.07 -12.26 22.72
C ARG A 387 3.87 -13.11 21.46
N ASP A 388 3.80 -14.43 21.63
CA ASP A 388 3.61 -15.37 20.53
C ASP A 388 2.28 -15.15 19.82
N ALA A 389 1.17 -15.02 20.57
CA ALA A 389 -0.13 -14.74 19.97
C ALA A 389 -0.15 -13.38 19.27
N THR A 390 0.51 -12.36 19.84
CA THR A 390 0.66 -11.04 19.22
C THR A 390 1.39 -11.15 17.89
N LEU A 391 2.49 -11.91 17.84
CA LEU A 391 3.23 -12.15 16.61
C LEU A 391 2.37 -12.85 15.54
N SER A 392 1.63 -13.90 15.90
CA SER A 392 0.72 -14.59 14.97
C SER A 392 -0.37 -13.66 14.43
N ILE A 393 -0.94 -12.80 15.29
CA ILE A 393 -1.94 -11.80 14.89
C ILE A 393 -1.30 -10.79 13.94
N LEU A 394 -0.12 -10.25 14.26
CA LEU A 394 0.58 -9.29 13.40
C LEU A 394 0.90 -9.89 12.03
N ALA A 395 1.38 -11.13 11.98
CA ALA A 395 1.63 -11.85 10.74
C ALA A 395 0.34 -12.06 9.92
N GLY A 396 -0.76 -12.41 10.58
CA GLY A 396 -2.08 -12.49 9.95
C GLY A 396 -2.51 -11.14 9.36
N LEU A 397 -2.41 -10.05 10.12
CA LEU A 397 -2.78 -8.70 9.69
C LEU A 397 -1.90 -8.19 8.54
N ASP A 398 -0.60 -8.49 8.56
CA ASP A 398 0.34 -8.19 7.49
C ASP A 398 -0.03 -8.93 6.21
N ALA A 399 -0.29 -10.24 6.30
CA ALA A 399 -0.65 -11.08 5.16
C ALA A 399 -1.96 -10.65 4.48
N VAL A 400 -2.93 -10.13 5.22
CA VAL A 400 -4.17 -9.59 4.64
C VAL A 400 -4.11 -8.08 4.33
N GLY A 401 -2.92 -7.47 4.45
CA GLY A 401 -2.66 -6.09 4.08
C GLY A 401 -3.25 -5.04 5.03
N VAL A 402 -3.68 -5.41 6.23
CA VAL A 402 -4.24 -4.50 7.26
C VAL A 402 -3.14 -3.84 8.08
N LEU A 403 -1.98 -4.46 8.21
CA LEU A 403 -0.83 -3.91 8.91
C LEU A 403 0.02 -3.05 7.96
N ARG A 404 0.49 -1.91 8.46
CA ARG A 404 1.54 -1.08 7.87
C ARG A 404 2.80 -1.28 8.71
N VAL A 405 3.88 -1.66 8.06
CA VAL A 405 5.20 -1.86 8.65
C VAL A 405 6.13 -0.81 8.06
N THR A 406 6.74 0.03 8.90
CA THR A 406 7.59 1.17 8.52
C THR A 406 8.92 1.10 9.24
N THR A 407 10.02 1.40 8.55
CA THR A 407 11.34 1.46 9.19
C THR A 407 11.48 2.77 9.97
N PRO A 408 12.00 2.76 11.21
CA PRO A 408 12.27 3.98 11.97
C PRO A 408 13.16 4.92 11.18
N GLY A 409 12.82 6.21 11.18
CA GLY A 409 13.54 7.24 10.42
C GLY A 409 13.00 7.48 9.01
N LEU A 410 12.06 6.65 8.53
CA LEU A 410 11.25 6.89 7.33
C LEU A 410 9.78 7.15 7.75
N SER A 411 9.59 8.08 8.70
CA SER A 411 8.29 8.40 9.28
C SER A 411 7.30 8.94 8.24
N GLU A 412 6.17 8.24 8.13
CA GLU A 412 4.80 8.61 7.75
C GLU A 412 4.45 9.64 6.65
N HIS A 413 5.36 10.38 6.02
CA HIS A 413 5.02 11.34 4.97
C HIS A 413 5.01 10.80 3.53
N GLU A 414 5.48 9.57 3.26
CA GLU A 414 5.73 9.15 1.87
C GLU A 414 4.83 8.00 1.34
N SER A 415 4.14 7.23 2.19
CA SER A 415 3.52 5.97 1.69
C SER A 415 2.12 6.11 1.06
N SER A 416 1.45 7.25 1.15
CA SER A 416 0.30 7.59 0.28
C SER A 416 0.71 8.47 -0.89
N ASN A 417 2.01 8.71 -1.02
CA ASN A 417 2.58 9.72 -1.88
C ASN A 417 3.48 9.13 -2.96
N SER A 418 3.87 7.85 -2.94
CA SER A 418 4.86 7.34 -3.91
C SER A 418 4.43 7.56 -5.37
N GLU A 419 3.16 7.39 -5.70
CA GLU A 419 2.66 7.63 -7.06
C GLU A 419 2.54 9.13 -7.34
N GLU A 420 2.03 9.92 -6.39
CA GLU A 420 2.02 11.38 -6.49
C GLU A 420 3.41 12.02 -6.49
N GLU A 421 4.41 11.40 -5.86
CA GLU A 421 5.81 11.82 -5.78
C GLU A 421 6.54 11.43 -7.06
N LEU A 422 6.19 10.29 -7.67
CA LEU A 422 6.62 9.97 -9.02
C LEU A 422 6.03 10.94 -10.04
N VAL A 423 4.73 11.28 -9.92
CA VAL A 423 4.08 12.30 -10.75
C VAL A 423 4.72 13.67 -10.52
N ARG A 424 4.92 14.09 -9.27
CA ARG A 424 5.60 15.35 -8.94
C ARG A 424 7.06 15.35 -9.36
N ALA A 425 7.78 14.23 -9.26
CA ALA A 425 9.14 14.10 -9.78
C ALA A 425 9.16 14.23 -11.30
N SER A 426 8.23 13.59 -12.00
CA SER A 426 8.08 13.73 -13.45
C SER A 426 7.78 15.18 -13.85
N MET A 427 6.79 15.82 -13.20
CA MET A 427 6.46 17.23 -13.43
C MET A 427 7.65 18.16 -13.18
N ARG A 428 8.47 17.89 -12.15
CA ARG A 428 9.69 18.66 -11.88
C ARG A 428 10.77 18.47 -12.95
N ILE A 429 10.95 17.24 -13.44
CA ILE A 429 11.86 16.93 -14.56
C ILE A 429 11.39 17.67 -15.81
N ASP A 430 10.09 17.60 -16.14
CA ASP A 430 9.49 18.27 -17.30
C ASP A 430 9.63 19.80 -17.21
N ALA A 431 9.35 20.37 -16.03
CA ALA A 431 9.50 21.80 -15.78
C ALA A 431 10.95 22.25 -15.92
N MET A 432 11.90 21.53 -15.34
CA MET A 432 13.32 21.86 -15.42
C MET A 432 13.86 21.72 -16.85
N GLU A 433 13.46 20.69 -17.61
CA GLU A 433 13.83 20.59 -19.02
C GLU A 433 13.30 21.75 -19.87
N SER A 434 12.10 22.22 -19.55
CA SER A 434 11.48 23.36 -20.23
C SER A 434 12.23 24.66 -19.90
N ARG A 435 12.58 24.88 -18.63
CA ARG A 435 13.43 26.01 -18.19
C ARG A 435 14.79 25.99 -18.87
N LEU A 436 15.46 24.83 -18.89
CA LEU A 436 16.76 24.65 -19.56
C LEU A 436 16.74 24.96 -21.07
N LYS A 437 15.58 24.95 -21.72
CA LYS A 437 15.41 25.31 -23.15
C LYS A 437 15.11 26.80 -23.36
N ALA A 438 14.40 27.43 -22.43
CA ALA A 438 13.84 28.77 -22.60
C ALA A 438 14.63 29.87 -21.85
N GLU A 439 15.23 29.53 -20.71
CA GLU A 439 15.83 30.49 -19.79
C GLU A 439 17.35 30.63 -20.00
N ASN A 440 17.91 31.77 -19.60
CA ASN A 440 19.35 31.98 -19.59
C ASN A 440 20.00 31.38 -18.33
N TYR A 441 21.33 31.31 -18.30
CA TYR A 441 22.06 30.60 -17.24
C TYR A 441 21.87 31.19 -15.84
N PHE A 442 21.66 32.50 -15.72
CA PHE A 442 21.43 33.14 -14.43
C PHE A 442 20.02 32.82 -13.91
N ASP A 443 19.02 32.85 -14.79
CA ASP A 443 17.63 32.53 -14.45
C ASP A 443 17.47 31.06 -14.05
N ILE A 444 18.18 30.13 -14.72
CA ILE A 444 18.16 28.70 -14.38
C ILE A 444 18.67 28.44 -12.96
N LEU A 445 19.72 29.15 -12.52
CA LEU A 445 20.23 29.07 -11.16
C LEU A 445 19.49 29.98 -10.17
N GLU A 446 18.46 30.69 -10.62
CA GLU A 446 17.67 31.63 -9.81
C GLU A 446 18.52 32.71 -9.14
N VAL A 447 19.59 33.14 -9.81
CA VAL A 447 20.49 34.20 -9.34
C VAL A 447 20.40 35.41 -10.25
N HIS A 448 20.63 36.61 -9.69
CA HIS A 448 20.70 37.81 -10.50
C HIS A 448 21.97 37.82 -11.36
N TRP A 449 21.97 38.43 -12.55
CA TRP A 449 23.14 38.47 -13.44
C TRP A 449 24.38 39.15 -12.82
N SER A 450 24.21 39.94 -11.76
CA SER A 450 25.29 40.58 -11.00
C SER A 450 25.88 39.72 -9.88
N SER A 451 25.40 38.49 -9.72
CA SER A 451 25.84 37.60 -8.65
C SER A 451 27.33 37.26 -8.76
N TYR A 452 27.95 36.95 -7.62
CA TYR A 452 29.36 36.63 -7.48
C TYR A 452 29.57 35.13 -7.17
N ASP A 453 30.82 34.67 -7.17
CA ASP A 453 31.17 33.25 -7.18
C ASP A 453 30.48 32.45 -6.07
N ALA A 454 30.50 32.93 -4.83
CA ALA A 454 29.92 32.18 -3.70
C ALA A 454 28.39 32.05 -3.79
N GLU A 455 27.69 33.09 -4.28
CA GLU A 455 26.24 33.07 -4.50
C GLU A 455 25.88 32.06 -5.59
N ILE A 456 26.66 32.01 -6.67
CA ILE A 456 26.48 31.06 -7.77
C ILE A 456 26.80 29.62 -7.32
N SER A 457 27.90 29.41 -6.59
CA SER A 457 28.25 28.09 -6.05
C SER A 457 27.20 27.57 -5.10
N ARG A 458 26.67 28.43 -4.23
CA ARG A 458 25.59 28.07 -3.31
C ARG A 458 24.32 27.70 -4.06
N ALA A 459 23.86 28.53 -5.00
CA ALA A 459 22.66 28.26 -5.79
C ALA A 459 22.79 26.98 -6.61
N TYR A 460 23.96 26.72 -7.21
CA TYR A 460 24.25 25.48 -7.92
C TYR A 460 24.22 24.27 -6.98
N GLN A 461 24.79 24.36 -5.77
CA GLN A 461 24.76 23.26 -4.80
C GLN A 461 23.34 22.96 -4.34
N GLU A 462 22.56 23.99 -4.00
CA GLU A 462 21.16 23.86 -3.59
C GLU A 462 20.32 23.22 -4.71
N LEU A 463 20.47 23.70 -5.96
CA LEU A 463 19.74 23.17 -7.10
C LEU A 463 20.21 21.76 -7.49
N SER A 464 21.51 21.48 -7.52
CA SER A 464 22.03 20.15 -7.86
C SER A 464 21.62 19.12 -6.82
N ALA A 465 21.65 19.47 -5.53
CA ALA A 465 21.17 18.62 -4.45
C ALA A 465 19.70 18.23 -4.65
N TYR A 466 18.88 19.10 -5.22
CA TYR A 466 17.48 18.83 -5.50
C TYR A 466 17.27 17.76 -6.60
N PHE A 467 18.25 17.60 -7.49
CA PHE A 467 18.23 16.61 -8.60
C PHE A 467 19.20 15.45 -8.41
N GLU A 468 19.76 15.25 -7.20
CA GLU A 468 20.57 14.07 -6.90
C GLU A 468 19.74 12.79 -6.99
N LEU A 469 20.29 11.76 -7.66
CA LEU A 469 19.64 10.45 -7.85
C LEU A 469 19.23 9.79 -6.53
N ILE A 470 20.05 9.94 -5.48
CA ILE A 470 19.80 9.36 -4.15
C ILE A 470 18.58 10.00 -3.47
N LYS A 471 18.24 11.24 -3.84
CA LYS A 471 17.09 11.98 -3.31
C LYS A 471 15.84 11.88 -4.19
N GLN A 472 15.91 11.12 -5.30
CA GLN A 472 14.76 10.87 -6.15
C GLN A 472 14.03 9.59 -5.73
N PRO A 473 12.71 9.49 -5.97
CA PRO A 473 11.96 8.28 -5.69
C PRO A 473 12.53 7.08 -6.47
N LEU A 474 12.68 5.94 -5.78
CA LEU A 474 13.25 4.70 -6.34
C LEU A 474 12.47 4.17 -7.57
N GLY A 475 11.20 4.58 -7.71
CA GLY A 475 10.30 4.15 -8.79
C GLY A 475 10.44 4.88 -10.12
N LEU A 476 11.39 5.82 -10.28
CA LEU A 476 11.61 6.45 -11.60
C LEU A 476 12.01 5.40 -12.64
N ASP A 477 11.42 5.48 -13.83
CA ASP A 477 11.77 4.58 -14.93
C ASP A 477 13.17 4.91 -15.52
N ALA A 478 13.66 4.03 -16.40
CA ALA A 478 14.98 4.21 -17.01
C ALA A 478 15.09 5.50 -17.85
N ALA A 479 13.99 5.91 -18.52
CA ALA A 479 13.97 7.10 -19.36
C ALA A 479 14.03 8.38 -18.51
N GLN A 480 13.26 8.46 -17.43
CA GLN A 480 13.25 9.54 -16.45
C GLN A 480 14.62 9.67 -15.77
N ARG A 481 15.27 8.55 -15.42
CA ARG A 481 16.63 8.57 -14.87
C ARG A 481 17.66 9.09 -15.88
N ALA A 482 17.53 8.73 -17.17
CA ALA A 482 18.40 9.25 -18.22
C ALA A 482 18.20 10.77 -18.42
N ARG A 483 16.94 11.23 -18.40
CA ARG A 483 16.58 12.66 -18.44
C ARG A 483 17.17 13.43 -17.26
N LEU A 484 17.05 12.89 -16.05
CA LEU A 484 17.66 13.46 -14.84
C LEU A 484 19.19 13.56 -14.98
N GLY A 485 19.85 12.54 -15.51
CA GLY A 485 21.28 12.57 -15.83
C GLY A 485 21.64 13.68 -16.83
N ALA A 486 20.83 13.88 -17.86
CA ALA A 486 21.01 14.95 -18.84
C ALA A 486 20.81 16.35 -18.23
N ILE A 487 19.83 16.52 -17.34
CA ILE A 487 19.60 17.75 -16.57
C ILE A 487 20.86 18.08 -15.76
N ARG A 488 21.36 17.13 -14.97
CA ARG A 488 22.57 17.32 -14.14
C ARG A 488 23.78 17.72 -14.99
N GLY A 489 24.03 16.98 -16.08
CA GLY A 489 25.13 17.32 -17.00
C GLY A 489 24.98 18.67 -17.70
N LYS A 490 23.76 19.22 -17.81
CA LYS A 490 23.54 20.62 -18.27
C LYS A 490 23.80 21.62 -17.16
N LEU A 491 23.32 21.36 -15.94
CA LEU A 491 23.59 22.21 -14.77
C LEU A 491 25.10 22.34 -14.50
N ASP A 492 25.85 21.26 -14.63
CA ASP A 492 27.32 21.27 -14.48
C ASP A 492 28.00 22.17 -15.52
N ARG A 493 27.53 22.12 -16.77
CA ARG A 493 28.04 22.98 -17.86
C ARG A 493 27.71 24.45 -17.62
N ILE A 494 26.48 24.74 -17.18
CA ILE A 494 26.04 26.09 -16.81
C ILE A 494 26.93 26.63 -15.67
N TYR A 495 27.11 25.84 -14.62
CA TYR A 495 27.95 26.22 -13.49
C TYR A 495 29.41 26.42 -13.90
N ALA A 496 29.97 25.58 -14.79
CA ALA A 496 31.33 25.76 -15.30
C ALA A 496 31.52 27.10 -16.04
N VAL A 497 30.51 27.56 -16.79
CA VAL A 497 30.54 28.89 -17.43
C VAL A 497 30.43 30.00 -16.41
N LEU A 498 29.50 29.88 -15.45
CA LEU A 498 29.22 30.94 -14.48
C LEU A 498 30.22 31.03 -13.33
N ARG A 499 30.93 29.94 -13.00
CA ARG A 499 31.98 29.92 -11.98
C ARG A 499 33.25 30.63 -12.47
N ASP A 500 33.57 30.55 -13.75
CA ASP A 500 34.70 31.25 -14.34
C ASP A 500 34.37 32.74 -14.52
N PRO A 501 35.06 33.67 -13.84
CA PRO A 501 34.76 35.10 -13.90
C PRO A 501 34.83 35.69 -15.32
N ILE A 502 35.74 35.18 -16.16
CA ILE A 502 35.95 35.68 -17.53
C ILE A 502 34.77 35.25 -18.40
N ARG A 503 34.49 33.94 -18.43
CA ARG A 503 33.37 33.37 -19.22
C ARG A 503 32.02 33.90 -18.76
N ARG A 504 31.82 34.08 -17.45
CA ARG A 504 30.62 34.72 -16.89
C ARG A 504 30.45 36.15 -17.39
N ALA A 505 31.52 36.94 -17.43
CA ALA A 505 31.46 38.32 -17.89
C ALA A 505 31.15 38.40 -19.40
N GLU A 506 31.70 37.50 -20.20
CA GLU A 506 31.39 37.37 -21.63
C GLU A 506 29.93 36.99 -21.84
N TYR A 507 29.45 35.95 -21.16
CA TYR A 507 28.06 35.53 -21.23
C TYR A 507 27.10 36.63 -20.78
N ARG A 508 27.39 37.33 -19.69
CA ARG A 508 26.58 38.47 -19.23
C ARG A 508 26.44 39.57 -20.29
N ARG A 509 27.49 39.85 -21.08
CA ARG A 509 27.45 40.89 -22.13
C ARG A 509 26.53 40.51 -23.30
N THR A 510 26.25 39.22 -23.51
CA THR A 510 25.27 38.80 -24.53
C THR A 510 23.84 39.09 -24.08
N LEU A 511 23.58 39.10 -22.77
CA LEU A 511 22.25 39.30 -22.18
C LEU A 511 21.98 40.76 -21.79
N VAL A 512 22.97 41.45 -21.23
CA VAL A 512 22.80 42.76 -20.59
C VAL A 512 23.63 43.81 -21.32
N PRO A 513 23.02 44.92 -21.79
CA PRO A 513 23.75 46.01 -22.40
C PRO A 513 24.83 46.60 -21.48
N THR A 514 26.01 46.88 -22.02
CA THR A 514 27.17 47.41 -21.27
C THR A 514 26.85 48.67 -20.47
N ALA A 515 25.96 49.53 -20.95
CA ALA A 515 25.52 50.73 -20.24
C ALA A 515 24.81 50.38 -18.91
N ASN A 516 23.99 49.33 -18.89
CA ASN A 516 23.29 48.87 -17.69
C ASN A 516 24.25 48.25 -16.68
N ILE A 517 25.25 47.50 -17.16
CA ILE A 517 26.32 46.94 -16.31
C ILE A 517 27.06 48.07 -15.58
N ARG A 518 27.49 49.11 -16.31
CA ARG A 518 28.17 50.29 -15.73
C ARG A 518 27.28 51.03 -14.72
N ARG A 519 25.99 51.19 -15.03
CA ARG A 519 25.03 51.83 -14.12
C ARG A 519 24.87 51.04 -12.82
N ALA A 520 24.76 49.72 -12.91
CA ALA A 520 24.66 48.84 -11.74
C ALA A 520 25.94 48.90 -10.89
N ALA A 521 27.12 48.86 -11.52
CA ALA A 521 28.41 48.98 -10.83
C ALA A 521 28.48 50.27 -9.99
N ARG A 522 28.18 51.44 -10.59
CA ARG A 522 28.12 52.72 -9.85
C ARG A 522 27.14 52.70 -8.69
N LYS A 523 25.98 52.08 -8.89
CA LYS A 523 24.96 51.95 -7.84
C LYS A 523 25.46 51.09 -6.68
N PHE A 524 26.07 49.94 -6.95
CA PHE A 524 26.64 49.07 -5.92
C PHE A 524 27.79 49.74 -5.17
N ASP A 525 28.63 50.53 -5.84
CA ASP A 525 29.68 51.32 -5.19
C ASP A 525 29.10 52.32 -4.18
N MET A 526 28.09 53.10 -4.59
CA MET A 526 27.39 54.03 -3.70
C MET A 526 26.71 53.33 -2.52
N LEU A 527 26.02 52.22 -2.76
CA LEU A 527 25.32 51.46 -1.71
C LEU A 527 26.31 50.81 -0.74
N GLY A 528 27.40 50.22 -1.25
CA GLY A 528 28.48 49.66 -0.44
C GLY A 528 29.11 50.72 0.46
N ALA A 529 29.42 51.90 -0.08
CA ALA A 529 29.99 53.01 0.69
C ALA A 529 29.04 53.56 1.75
N ALA A 530 27.73 53.59 1.45
CA ALA A 530 26.71 53.98 2.43
C ALA A 530 26.57 52.95 3.56
N ALA A 531 26.49 51.66 3.24
CA ALA A 531 26.40 50.57 4.21
C ALA A 531 27.65 50.49 5.10
N PHE A 532 28.84 50.67 4.51
CA PHE A 532 30.11 50.71 5.23
C PHE A 532 30.14 51.82 6.28
N ARG A 533 29.75 53.05 5.90
CA ARG A 533 29.65 54.19 6.83
C ARG A 533 28.68 53.94 7.98
N LYS A 534 27.58 53.22 7.71
CA LYS A 534 26.59 52.81 8.70
C LYS A 534 27.01 51.60 9.54
N ARG A 535 28.22 51.06 9.35
CA ARG A 535 28.74 49.83 9.99
C ARG A 535 27.88 48.58 9.70
N GLN A 536 27.14 48.58 8.59
CA GLN A 536 26.38 47.44 8.11
C GLN A 536 27.29 46.54 7.25
N PHE A 537 28.26 45.89 7.90
CA PHE A 537 29.39 45.25 7.20
C PHE A 537 28.97 44.09 6.28
N HIS A 538 27.94 43.32 6.65
CA HIS A 538 27.39 42.26 5.80
C HIS A 538 26.82 42.80 4.48
N SER A 539 26.02 43.86 4.54
CA SER A 539 25.46 44.50 3.33
C SER A 539 26.54 45.18 2.49
N ALA A 540 27.53 45.81 3.14
CA ALA A 540 28.66 46.39 2.43
C ALA A 540 29.47 45.32 1.68
N LEU A 541 29.70 44.17 2.32
CA LEU A 541 30.39 43.03 1.72
C LEU A 541 29.66 42.51 0.48
N ASP A 542 28.34 42.27 0.56
CA ASP A 542 27.53 41.82 -0.59
C ASP A 542 27.62 42.79 -1.77
N TYR A 543 27.38 44.10 -1.53
CA TYR A 543 27.44 45.11 -2.60
C TYR A 543 28.82 45.20 -3.25
N TYR A 544 29.89 45.11 -2.46
CA TYR A 544 31.25 45.16 -2.99
C TYR A 544 31.66 43.88 -3.71
N GLN A 545 31.18 42.71 -3.28
CA GLN A 545 31.37 41.46 -4.02
C GLN A 545 30.64 41.49 -5.38
N ARG A 546 29.42 42.01 -5.43
CA ARG A 546 28.69 42.25 -6.69
C ARG A 546 29.43 43.26 -7.58
N LEU A 547 29.94 44.35 -7.02
CA LEU A 547 30.74 45.32 -7.77
C LEU A 547 31.99 44.68 -8.39
N LEU A 548 32.75 43.88 -7.65
CA LEU A 548 33.93 43.19 -8.19
C LEU A 548 33.58 42.12 -9.23
N SER A 549 32.38 41.50 -9.15
CA SER A 549 31.86 40.62 -10.21
C SER A 549 31.60 41.38 -11.53
N LEU A 550 31.29 42.69 -11.46
CA LEU A 550 31.08 43.54 -12.62
C LEU A 550 32.36 44.23 -13.11
N GLU A 551 33.21 44.66 -12.18
CA GLU A 551 34.45 45.39 -12.42
C GLU A 551 35.64 44.75 -11.67
N PRO A 552 36.20 43.63 -12.17
CA PRO A 552 37.27 42.89 -11.47
C PRO A 552 38.53 43.71 -11.21
N ASN A 553 38.78 44.74 -12.03
CA ASN A 553 39.98 45.57 -11.96
C ASN A 553 39.88 46.71 -10.91
N ASN A 554 38.81 46.76 -10.11
CA ASN A 554 38.65 47.79 -9.08
C ASN A 554 39.56 47.52 -7.86
N LYS A 555 40.80 48.01 -7.95
CA LYS A 555 41.85 47.86 -6.91
C LYS A 555 41.45 48.41 -5.55
N SER A 556 40.63 49.46 -5.51
CA SER A 556 40.19 50.09 -4.26
C SER A 556 39.36 49.11 -3.42
N ILE A 557 38.34 48.53 -4.05
CA ILE A 557 37.41 47.63 -3.38
C ILE A 557 38.05 46.28 -3.08
N SER A 558 38.91 45.78 -3.98
CA SER A 558 39.68 44.55 -3.75
C SER A 558 40.54 44.62 -2.47
N ARG A 559 41.15 45.78 -2.17
CA ARG A 559 41.92 45.99 -0.93
C ARG A 559 41.04 46.06 0.32
N LEU A 560 39.78 46.49 0.17
CA LEU A 560 38.85 46.68 1.29
C LEU A 560 38.15 45.38 1.71
N LEU A 561 38.11 44.38 0.82
CA LEU A 561 37.39 43.12 1.03
C LEU A 561 37.90 42.28 2.22
N PRO A 562 39.22 42.10 2.44
CA PRO A 562 39.74 41.39 3.62
C PRO A 562 39.32 42.04 4.95
N VAL A 563 39.29 43.38 4.97
CA VAL A 563 38.85 44.13 6.16
C VAL A 563 37.38 43.83 6.46
N LEU A 564 36.52 43.83 5.45
CA LEU A 564 35.11 43.49 5.60
C LEU A 564 34.90 42.04 6.05
N LEU A 565 35.61 41.09 5.45
CA LEU A 565 35.51 39.68 5.83
C LEU A 565 35.84 39.48 7.31
N SER A 566 36.93 40.09 7.80
CA SER A 566 37.32 39.99 9.21
C SER A 566 36.28 40.55 10.19
N ARG A 567 35.46 41.51 9.74
CA ARG A 567 34.41 42.16 10.54
C ARG A 567 33.06 41.42 10.48
N THR A 568 32.88 40.53 9.52
CA THR A 568 31.66 39.71 9.38
C THR A 568 31.80 38.31 9.96
N THR A 569 33.02 37.83 10.19
CA THR A 569 33.29 36.51 10.79
C THR A 569 33.29 36.52 12.33
N THR A 570 33.32 37.70 12.94
CA THR A 570 33.19 37.93 14.39
C THR A 570 31.75 38.26 14.74
#